data_AF-A0A3A0DI97-F1
#
_entry.id   AF-A0A3A0DI97-F1
#
_cell.length_a   1.000
_cell.length_b   1.000
_cell.length_c   1.000
_cell.angle_alpha   90.00
_cell.angle_beta   90.00
_cell.angle_gamma   90.00
#
_symmetry.space_group_name_H-M   'P 1'
#
loop_
_entity.id
_entity.type
_entity.pdbx_description
1 polymer ?
#
loop_
_entity_poly.entity_id
_entity_poly.type
_entity_poly.pdbx_seq_one_letter_code
_entity_poly.pdbx_strand_id
1 'polypeptide(L)'
;MTEVPGGSSNLADEKVLVLDFGAQYAQLIARRVREQNVYCEIVRHDLPAERIRELAPKGLILSGGPSSVYETGAPKCDPKIFDLGIPVLGICYGMQLICEALGGKVAHAPAREYGRTRIGVKNGDIAAADDLFAGVPSETTVWMSHGDQVQAVSDDFVPLATTATCPIAAVKHHARPIYGIQFHPEVTHTPDGAKLLGNFVKIVCGCRGTWKLGDFAAETIAAMRKRIGDRRVICGLSGGVDSSVVAALLYRAIGDRLSCILVDNGLLRKDEEKAVIDEFTRHFKTDLHVVKAEDQFLAALAGVTEPQEKRKKIGHVFIECFKKEAKRIEDAHFLAQGTLYPDVIESGGNPDGPAAAIKLHHNVGGLPAELGFELVEPLRDLFKDEVRRLGLELGLPEDIVWRHPFPGPGLAVRCLGEVTTERLVTLREADAIVVSEIKAAGLYRQTSQVFAVLLPVQSVGVMGDARTYENALAVRAVDTDDFMTADFSRIPYDVLARISTRVINEVKGVNRVVYDISTKPPATIEWE
;
A
#
# COMPACT_ATOMS: atom_id res chain seq x y z
N MET A 1 -14.02 46.96 -8.00
CA MET A 1 -14.82 45.72 -8.12
C MET A 1 -14.40 45.04 -9.41
N THR A 2 -13.42 44.17 -9.31
CA THR A 2 -12.96 43.30 -10.40
C THR A 2 -13.04 41.91 -9.83
N GLU A 3 -14.08 41.19 -10.22
CA GLU A 3 -14.33 39.80 -9.84
C GLU A 3 -13.17 38.94 -10.36
N VAL A 4 -12.50 38.27 -9.42
CA VAL A 4 -11.60 37.16 -9.72
C VAL A 4 -12.50 35.94 -9.91
N PRO A 5 -12.48 35.24 -11.06
CA PRO A 5 -13.25 34.03 -11.23
C PRO A 5 -12.55 32.90 -10.44
N GLY A 6 -12.94 32.74 -9.18
CA GLY A 6 -12.62 31.57 -8.37
C GLY A 6 -13.58 30.44 -8.71
N GLY A 7 -13.39 29.79 -9.86
CA GLY A 7 -14.00 28.49 -10.09
C GLY A 7 -13.26 27.46 -9.25
N SER A 8 -13.89 26.96 -8.19
CA SER A 8 -13.40 25.78 -7.48
C SER A 8 -13.49 24.59 -8.43
N SER A 9 -12.39 24.21 -9.09
CA SER A 9 -12.30 22.88 -9.71
C SER A 9 -12.43 21.87 -8.60
N ASN A 10 -13.46 21.01 -8.66
CA ASN A 10 -13.61 19.95 -7.70
C ASN A 10 -12.45 18.98 -7.93
N LEU A 11 -11.71 18.56 -6.89
CA LEU A 11 -10.55 17.67 -7.03
C LEU A 11 -10.88 16.36 -7.78
N ALA A 12 -12.15 15.97 -7.80
CA ALA A 12 -12.68 14.82 -8.51
C ALA A 12 -13.19 15.06 -9.94
N ASP A 13 -13.01 16.27 -10.52
CA ASP A 13 -13.47 16.60 -11.88
C ASP A 13 -12.79 15.73 -12.97
N GLU A 14 -11.61 15.19 -12.66
CA GLU A 14 -10.87 14.23 -13.50
C GLU A 14 -10.78 12.88 -12.78
N LYS A 15 -11.82 12.05 -12.94
CA LYS A 15 -11.91 10.71 -12.36
C LYS A 15 -11.73 9.61 -13.41
N VAL A 16 -10.92 8.60 -13.10
CA VAL A 16 -10.83 7.33 -13.85
C VAL A 16 -11.36 6.19 -12.98
N LEU A 17 -12.17 5.30 -13.54
CA LEU A 17 -12.61 4.09 -12.84
C LEU A 17 -11.80 2.88 -13.27
N VAL A 18 -11.36 2.08 -12.30
CA VAL A 18 -10.68 0.79 -12.53
C VAL A 18 -11.64 -0.33 -12.15
N LEU A 19 -12.19 -1.04 -13.13
CA LEU A 19 -13.09 -2.17 -12.91
C LEU A 19 -12.23 -3.41 -12.60
N ASP A 20 -12.38 -3.95 -11.39
CA ASP A 20 -11.61 -5.09 -10.91
C ASP A 20 -12.29 -6.43 -11.21
N PHE A 21 -11.67 -7.22 -12.08
CA PHE A 21 -12.08 -8.58 -12.47
C PHE A 21 -11.36 -9.68 -11.67
N GLY A 22 -10.83 -9.34 -10.49
CA GLY A 22 -10.15 -10.27 -9.59
C GLY A 22 -8.64 -10.40 -9.86
N ALA A 23 -8.04 -9.41 -10.53
CA ALA A 23 -6.58 -9.38 -10.68
C ALA A 23 -5.91 -8.95 -9.38
N GLN A 24 -4.80 -9.61 -9.06
CA GLN A 24 -3.88 -9.14 -8.01
C GLN A 24 -3.37 -7.70 -8.25
N TYR A 25 -3.47 -7.20 -9.48
CA TYR A 25 -2.85 -5.96 -9.92
C TYR A 25 -3.78 -4.75 -10.06
N ALA A 26 -5.08 -4.86 -9.74
CA ALA A 26 -6.01 -3.71 -9.84
C ALA A 26 -5.53 -2.51 -8.98
N GLN A 27 -4.98 -2.77 -7.80
CA GLN A 27 -4.36 -1.75 -6.95
C GLN A 27 -3.13 -1.09 -7.59
N LEU A 28 -2.32 -1.86 -8.33
CA LEU A 28 -1.18 -1.31 -9.05
C LEU A 28 -1.62 -0.41 -10.20
N ILE A 29 -2.67 -0.78 -10.95
CA ILE A 29 -3.26 0.08 -11.99
C ILE A 29 -3.67 1.41 -11.37
N ALA A 30 -4.47 1.39 -10.30
CA ALA A 30 -4.90 2.59 -9.62
C ALA A 30 -3.71 3.44 -9.14
N ARG A 31 -2.69 2.81 -8.54
CA ARG A 31 -1.47 3.50 -8.13
C ARG A 31 -0.77 4.19 -9.30
N ARG A 32 -0.61 3.51 -10.45
CA ARG A 32 -0.02 4.12 -11.66
C ARG A 32 -0.85 5.27 -12.21
N VAL A 33 -2.18 5.23 -12.08
CA VAL A 33 -3.04 6.37 -12.44
C VAL A 33 -2.82 7.54 -11.47
N ARG A 34 -2.73 7.30 -10.16
CA ARG A 34 -2.42 8.34 -9.16
C ARG A 34 -1.04 8.97 -9.37
N GLU A 35 -0.04 8.22 -9.81
CA GLU A 35 1.28 8.73 -10.20
C GLU A 35 1.22 9.73 -11.35
N GLN A 36 0.14 9.71 -12.14
CA GLN A 36 -0.12 10.67 -13.21
C GLN A 36 -0.83 11.94 -12.72
N ASN A 37 -1.03 12.09 -11.41
CA ASN A 37 -1.79 13.16 -10.78
C ASN A 37 -3.26 13.20 -11.24
N VAL A 38 -3.87 12.04 -11.43
CA VAL A 38 -5.30 11.90 -11.77
C VAL A 38 -5.99 11.04 -10.72
N TYR A 39 -7.16 11.48 -10.25
CA TYR A 39 -7.93 10.73 -9.27
C TYR A 39 -8.47 9.45 -9.92
N CYS A 40 -8.45 8.36 -9.15
CA CYS A 40 -9.04 7.11 -9.60
C CYS A 40 -9.67 6.34 -8.45
N GLU A 41 -10.62 5.49 -8.83
CA GLU A 41 -11.38 4.64 -7.92
C GLU A 41 -11.47 3.23 -8.50
N ILE A 42 -11.15 2.21 -7.69
CA ILE A 42 -11.36 0.81 -7.99
C ILE A 42 -12.79 0.45 -7.66
N VAL A 43 -13.50 -0.10 -8.65
CA VAL A 43 -14.91 -0.46 -8.57
C VAL A 43 -15.13 -1.91 -8.99
N ARG A 44 -16.26 -2.48 -8.59
CA ARG A 44 -16.68 -3.82 -9.00
C ARG A 44 -16.83 -3.95 -10.52
N HIS A 45 -16.48 -5.11 -11.06
CA HIS A 45 -16.50 -5.35 -12.51
C HIS A 45 -17.89 -5.24 -13.16
N ASP A 46 -18.96 -5.52 -12.41
CA ASP A 46 -20.35 -5.54 -12.87
C ASP A 46 -21.11 -4.26 -12.51
N LEU A 47 -20.39 -3.16 -12.26
CA LEU A 47 -21.00 -1.85 -12.04
C LEU A 47 -21.86 -1.45 -13.27
N PRO A 48 -23.16 -1.16 -13.12
CA PRO A 48 -24.02 -0.87 -14.26
C PRO A 48 -23.58 0.38 -15.04
N ALA A 49 -23.78 0.40 -16.35
CA ALA A 49 -23.41 1.53 -17.21
C ALA A 49 -24.11 2.84 -16.79
N GLU A 50 -25.34 2.76 -16.28
CA GLU A 50 -26.06 3.91 -15.72
C GLU A 50 -25.33 4.51 -14.51
N ARG A 51 -24.87 3.66 -13.59
CA ARG A 51 -24.12 4.10 -12.42
C ARG A 51 -22.76 4.68 -12.80
N ILE A 52 -22.09 4.08 -13.79
CA ILE A 52 -20.85 4.64 -14.37
C ILE A 52 -21.11 6.02 -14.96
N ARG A 53 -22.23 6.23 -15.66
CA ARG A 53 -22.61 7.53 -16.21
C ARG A 53 -22.84 8.57 -15.12
N GLU A 54 -23.47 8.21 -14.00
CA GLU A 54 -23.65 9.09 -12.84
C GLU A 54 -22.33 9.51 -12.19
N LEU A 55 -21.36 8.58 -12.12
CA LEU A 55 -20.02 8.86 -11.60
C LEU A 55 -19.18 9.76 -12.54
N ALA A 56 -19.64 9.93 -13.80
CA ALA A 56 -19.07 10.79 -14.82
C ALA A 56 -17.54 10.69 -15.01
N PRO A 57 -16.96 9.48 -15.15
CA PRO A 57 -15.52 9.35 -15.31
C PRO A 57 -15.03 9.81 -16.69
N LYS A 58 -13.77 10.24 -16.74
CA LYS A 58 -13.04 10.57 -17.98
C LYS A 58 -12.53 9.34 -18.72
N GLY A 59 -12.42 8.21 -18.04
CA GLY A 59 -11.94 6.96 -18.63
C GLY A 59 -12.24 5.75 -17.75
N LEU A 60 -12.28 4.57 -18.37
CA LEU A 60 -12.44 3.27 -17.74
C LEU A 60 -11.22 2.40 -18.00
N ILE A 61 -10.72 1.71 -16.99
CA ILE A 61 -9.70 0.67 -17.13
C ILE A 61 -10.29 -0.65 -16.64
N LEU A 62 -10.35 -1.66 -17.51
CA LEU A 62 -10.80 -3.01 -17.18
C LEU A 62 -9.55 -3.83 -16.85
N SER A 63 -9.43 -4.27 -15.60
CA SER A 63 -8.24 -5.00 -15.14
C SER A 63 -8.10 -6.38 -15.78
N GLY A 64 -6.95 -7.02 -15.54
CA GLY A 64 -6.83 -8.45 -15.74
C GLY A 64 -7.72 -9.25 -14.79
N GLY A 65 -7.66 -10.58 -14.90
CA GLY A 65 -8.35 -11.51 -14.03
C GLY A 65 -7.81 -12.94 -14.26
N PRO A 66 -7.99 -13.85 -13.29
CA PRO A 66 -7.50 -15.23 -13.40
C PRO A 66 -8.41 -16.13 -14.25
N SER A 67 -9.65 -15.71 -14.50
CA SER A 67 -10.66 -16.49 -15.23
C SER A 67 -10.44 -16.45 -16.74
N SER A 68 -10.99 -17.45 -17.44
CA SER A 68 -11.11 -17.44 -18.89
C SER A 68 -12.45 -16.80 -19.27
N VAL A 69 -12.50 -15.88 -20.24
CA VAL A 69 -13.74 -15.11 -20.52
C VAL A 69 -14.93 -15.99 -20.92
N TYR A 70 -14.69 -17.13 -21.55
CA TYR A 70 -15.73 -18.04 -22.02
C TYR A 70 -16.20 -19.05 -20.95
N GLU A 71 -15.61 -19.07 -19.76
CA GLU A 71 -16.04 -19.95 -18.67
C GLU A 71 -17.40 -19.54 -18.09
N THR A 72 -18.23 -20.52 -17.75
CA THR A 72 -19.50 -20.28 -17.07
C THR A 72 -19.26 -19.62 -15.72
N GLY A 73 -19.86 -18.45 -15.49
CA GLY A 73 -19.69 -17.69 -14.25
C GLY A 73 -18.43 -16.82 -14.21
N ALA A 74 -17.68 -16.72 -15.31
CA ALA A 74 -16.56 -15.78 -15.42
C ALA A 74 -17.03 -14.33 -15.19
N PRO A 75 -16.25 -13.49 -14.48
CA PRO A 75 -16.61 -12.08 -14.25
C PRO A 75 -16.85 -11.32 -15.56
N LYS A 76 -18.01 -10.66 -15.68
CA LYS A 76 -18.38 -9.84 -16.85
C LYS A 76 -18.63 -8.40 -16.43
N CYS A 77 -18.53 -7.47 -17.38
CA CYS A 77 -19.01 -6.10 -17.23
C CYS A 77 -20.35 -5.90 -17.94
N ASP A 78 -21.04 -4.80 -17.63
CA ASP A 78 -22.19 -4.36 -18.42
C ASP A 78 -21.71 -3.95 -19.82
N PRO A 79 -22.11 -4.64 -20.91
CA PRO A 79 -21.62 -4.33 -22.25
C PRO A 79 -21.99 -2.91 -22.71
N LYS A 80 -23.02 -2.29 -22.12
CA LYS A 80 -23.42 -0.91 -22.44
C LYS A 80 -22.34 0.12 -22.08
N ILE A 81 -21.33 -0.23 -21.29
CA ILE A 81 -20.22 0.68 -21.00
C ILE A 81 -19.48 1.10 -22.28
N PHE A 82 -19.44 0.25 -23.30
CA PHE A 82 -18.78 0.52 -24.58
C PHE A 82 -19.56 1.50 -25.48
N ASP A 83 -20.79 1.85 -25.10
CA ASP A 83 -21.65 2.81 -25.81
C ASP A 83 -21.72 4.17 -25.08
N LEU A 84 -21.04 4.33 -23.94
CA LEU A 84 -21.06 5.58 -23.16
C LEU A 84 -20.27 6.73 -23.82
N GLY A 85 -19.49 6.45 -24.86
CA GLY A 85 -18.58 7.43 -25.48
C GLY A 85 -17.39 7.82 -24.58
N ILE A 86 -17.16 7.08 -23.50
CA ILE A 86 -16.04 7.27 -22.57
C ILE A 86 -14.88 6.37 -23.02
N PRO A 87 -13.63 6.86 -23.01
CA PRO A 87 -12.45 6.03 -23.27
C PRO A 87 -12.35 4.78 -22.40
N VAL A 88 -11.98 3.65 -23.00
CA VAL A 88 -11.85 2.36 -22.30
C VAL A 88 -10.52 1.70 -22.64
N LEU A 89 -9.78 1.25 -21.62
CA LEU A 89 -8.59 0.41 -21.76
C LEU A 89 -8.82 -0.94 -21.11
N GLY A 90 -8.73 -2.03 -21.86
CA GLY A 90 -8.72 -3.38 -21.33
C GLY A 90 -7.31 -3.93 -21.17
N ILE A 91 -7.00 -4.51 -20.02
CA ILE A 91 -5.70 -5.12 -19.72
C ILE A 91 -5.89 -6.62 -19.53
N CYS A 92 -5.17 -7.43 -20.32
CA CYS A 92 -5.24 -8.89 -20.30
C CYS A 92 -6.69 -9.40 -20.42
N TYR A 93 -7.29 -9.92 -19.35
CA TYR A 93 -8.71 -10.31 -19.30
C TYR A 93 -9.66 -9.19 -19.76
N GLY A 94 -9.40 -7.92 -19.37
CA GLY A 94 -10.17 -6.78 -19.83
C GLY A 94 -10.13 -6.60 -21.35
N MET A 95 -8.98 -6.82 -21.99
CA MET A 95 -8.86 -6.80 -23.46
C MET A 95 -9.68 -7.92 -24.09
N GLN A 96 -9.64 -9.12 -23.50
CA GLN A 96 -10.39 -10.27 -23.98
C GLN A 96 -11.91 -10.02 -23.90
N LEU A 97 -12.39 -9.42 -22.80
CA LEU A 97 -13.79 -9.03 -22.65
C LEU A 97 -14.23 -7.98 -23.68
N ILE A 98 -13.41 -6.96 -23.91
CA ILE A 98 -13.69 -5.94 -24.93
C ILE A 98 -13.84 -6.60 -26.30
N CYS A 99 -12.88 -7.45 -26.67
CA CYS A 99 -12.89 -8.10 -27.97
C CYS A 99 -14.11 -9.03 -28.09
N GLU A 100 -14.39 -9.86 -27.09
CA GLU A 100 -15.55 -10.76 -27.09
C GLU A 100 -16.88 -9.99 -27.21
N ALA A 101 -17.05 -8.90 -26.45
CA ALA A 101 -18.27 -8.10 -26.46
C ALA A 101 -18.50 -7.35 -27.78
N LEU A 102 -17.43 -7.06 -28.52
CA LEU A 102 -17.44 -6.28 -29.76
C LEU A 102 -17.11 -7.12 -31.00
N GLY A 103 -17.39 -8.44 -30.96
CA GLY A 103 -17.39 -9.30 -32.15
C GLY A 103 -16.05 -9.97 -32.49
N GLY A 104 -15.06 -9.90 -31.61
CA GLY A 104 -13.83 -10.67 -31.66
C GLY A 104 -13.97 -12.09 -31.10
N LYS A 105 -12.95 -12.92 -31.32
CA LYS A 105 -12.89 -14.31 -30.87
C LYS A 105 -11.70 -14.54 -29.93
N VAL A 106 -12.01 -14.92 -28.70
CA VAL A 106 -11.03 -15.33 -27.68
C VAL A 106 -11.02 -16.85 -27.58
N ALA A 107 -9.82 -17.44 -27.50
CA ALA A 107 -9.69 -18.87 -27.26
C ALA A 107 -8.38 -19.17 -26.52
N HIS A 108 -8.34 -20.36 -25.91
CA HIS A 108 -7.14 -20.87 -25.28
C HIS A 108 -6.00 -21.00 -26.31
N ALA A 109 -4.84 -20.44 -25.99
CA ALA A 109 -3.66 -20.56 -26.84
C ALA A 109 -2.88 -21.85 -26.53
N PRO A 110 -2.27 -22.52 -27.54
CA PRO A 110 -1.44 -23.71 -27.30
C PRO A 110 -0.19 -23.41 -26.47
N ALA A 111 0.35 -22.18 -26.60
CA ALA A 111 1.48 -21.68 -25.85
C ALA A 111 0.98 -20.70 -24.79
N ARG A 112 1.31 -20.96 -23.52
CA ARG A 112 1.10 -19.99 -22.44
C ARG A 112 2.27 -19.03 -22.40
N GLU A 113 2.00 -17.74 -22.27
CA GLU A 113 3.05 -16.71 -22.22
C GLU A 113 3.06 -16.07 -20.83
N TYR A 114 4.06 -16.47 -20.04
CA TYR A 114 4.31 -15.92 -18.71
C TYR A 114 5.73 -15.38 -18.64
N GLY A 115 5.85 -14.10 -18.27
CA GLY A 115 7.13 -13.46 -18.04
C GLY A 115 7.45 -12.34 -19.03
N ARG A 116 8.74 -11.99 -19.09
CA ARG A 116 9.24 -10.92 -19.96
C ARG A 116 9.21 -11.36 -21.42
N THR A 117 8.44 -10.67 -22.25
CA THR A 117 8.41 -10.88 -23.70
C THR A 117 8.70 -9.59 -24.45
N ARG A 118 9.39 -9.70 -25.59
CA ARG A 118 9.52 -8.60 -26.54
C ARG A 118 8.26 -8.49 -27.39
N ILE A 119 7.73 -7.29 -27.49
CA ILE A 119 6.64 -6.97 -28.41
C ILE A 119 7.16 -6.08 -29.53
N GLY A 120 6.66 -6.31 -30.74
CA GLY A 120 6.77 -5.38 -31.85
C GLY A 120 5.47 -4.58 -31.94
N VAL A 121 5.56 -3.27 -31.74
CA VAL A 121 4.49 -2.33 -32.10
C VAL A 121 4.48 -2.26 -33.63
N LYS A 122 3.36 -2.62 -34.26
CA LYS A 122 3.29 -2.81 -35.72
C LYS A 122 3.63 -1.51 -36.45
N ASN A 123 4.80 -1.44 -37.07
CA ASN A 123 5.23 -0.29 -37.87
C ASN A 123 4.34 -0.11 -39.11
N GLY A 124 3.47 0.89 -39.03
CA GLY A 124 2.78 1.56 -40.13
C GLY A 124 2.41 2.97 -39.67
N ASP A 125 1.95 3.83 -40.58
CA ASP A 125 1.57 5.23 -40.29
C ASP A 125 0.59 5.38 -39.10
N ILE A 126 -0.13 4.30 -38.76
CA ILE A 126 -1.13 4.25 -37.68
C ILE A 126 -0.51 4.04 -36.28
N ALA A 127 0.52 3.19 -36.13
CA ALA A 127 1.08 2.90 -34.80
C ALA A 127 2.16 3.89 -34.36
N ALA A 128 2.86 4.51 -35.31
CA ALA A 128 3.81 5.59 -35.03
C ALA A 128 3.12 6.89 -34.55
N ALA A 129 1.81 7.01 -34.78
CA ALA A 129 0.96 8.14 -34.40
C ALA A 129 -0.14 7.78 -33.38
N ASP A 130 -0.12 6.56 -32.82
CA ASP A 130 -1.17 6.15 -31.89
C ASP A 130 -0.98 6.77 -30.50
N ASP A 131 -2.04 7.38 -29.98
CA ASP A 131 -2.02 8.08 -28.69
C ASP A 131 -1.60 7.17 -27.54
N LEU A 132 -2.00 5.89 -27.52
CA LEU A 132 -1.65 4.97 -26.43
C LEU A 132 -0.14 4.67 -26.41
N PHE A 133 0.48 4.49 -27.58
CA PHE A 133 1.90 4.15 -27.73
C PHE A 133 2.81 5.37 -27.92
N ALA A 134 2.29 6.60 -27.76
CA ALA A 134 3.07 7.82 -27.92
C ALA A 134 4.38 7.79 -27.11
N GLY A 135 5.53 7.90 -27.80
CA GLY A 135 6.86 7.88 -27.18
C GLY A 135 7.31 6.52 -26.62
N VAL A 136 6.60 5.43 -26.90
CA VAL A 136 7.03 4.06 -26.63
C VAL A 136 7.85 3.55 -27.83
N PRO A 137 9.00 2.90 -27.61
CA PRO A 137 9.79 2.35 -28.72
C PRO A 137 9.00 1.31 -29.53
N SER A 138 9.31 1.20 -30.84
CA SER A 138 8.68 0.23 -31.74
C SER A 138 8.91 -1.23 -31.32
N GLU A 139 10.01 -1.48 -30.61
CA GLU A 139 10.24 -2.74 -29.90
C GLU A 139 10.46 -2.45 -28.42
N THR A 140 9.64 -3.05 -27.56
CA THR A 140 9.79 -2.92 -26.10
C THR A 140 9.59 -4.27 -25.40
N THR A 141 10.00 -4.34 -24.14
CA THR A 141 9.80 -5.52 -23.30
C THR A 141 8.59 -5.30 -22.41
N VAL A 142 7.71 -6.30 -22.33
CA VAL A 142 6.52 -6.26 -21.48
C VAL A 142 6.41 -7.51 -20.64
N TRP A 143 5.59 -7.44 -19.59
CA TRP A 143 5.22 -8.60 -18.79
C TRP A 143 3.90 -9.23 -19.29
N MET A 144 4.03 -10.42 -19.87
CA MET A 144 2.89 -11.24 -20.29
C MET A 144 2.50 -12.19 -19.17
N SER A 145 1.20 -12.39 -18.99
CA SER A 145 0.66 -13.30 -17.99
C SER A 145 -0.70 -13.84 -18.41
N HIS A 146 -0.73 -14.61 -19.50
CA HIS A 146 -1.98 -15.10 -20.06
C HIS A 146 -1.87 -16.53 -20.62
N GLY A 147 -2.95 -17.31 -20.43
CA GLY A 147 -3.18 -18.57 -21.12
C GLY A 147 -4.04 -18.39 -22.38
N ASP A 148 -5.06 -17.54 -22.29
CA ASP A 148 -5.94 -17.20 -23.40
C ASP A 148 -5.36 -16.06 -24.24
N GLN A 149 -5.74 -16.04 -25.52
CA GLN A 149 -5.38 -14.99 -26.47
C GLN A 149 -6.56 -14.61 -27.34
N VAL A 150 -6.59 -13.35 -27.78
CA VAL A 150 -7.49 -12.91 -28.85
C VAL A 150 -6.96 -13.47 -30.18
N GLN A 151 -7.69 -14.41 -30.77
CA GLN A 151 -7.28 -15.07 -32.03
C GLN A 151 -7.65 -14.25 -33.26
N ALA A 152 -8.79 -13.57 -33.18
CA ALA A 152 -9.30 -12.70 -34.24
C ALA A 152 -10.08 -11.55 -33.61
N VAL A 153 -10.04 -10.40 -34.27
CA VAL A 153 -10.91 -9.26 -33.98
C VAL A 153 -11.76 -8.96 -35.20
N SER A 154 -12.90 -8.30 -35.03
CA SER A 154 -13.70 -7.80 -36.15
C SER A 154 -12.95 -6.72 -36.92
N ASP A 155 -13.45 -6.36 -38.10
CA ASP A 155 -12.94 -5.23 -38.89
C ASP A 155 -13.09 -3.87 -38.17
N ASP A 156 -13.74 -3.84 -37.00
CA ASP A 156 -13.85 -2.64 -36.15
C ASP A 156 -12.56 -2.35 -35.37
N PHE A 157 -11.61 -3.29 -35.32
CA PHE A 157 -10.36 -3.16 -34.59
C PHE A 157 -9.11 -3.17 -35.47
N VAL A 158 -8.14 -2.33 -35.10
CA VAL A 158 -6.78 -2.33 -35.63
C VAL A 158 -5.84 -2.99 -34.64
N PRO A 159 -5.15 -4.08 -35.00
CA PRO A 159 -4.06 -4.61 -34.19
C PRO A 159 -2.87 -3.64 -34.15
N LEU A 160 -2.43 -3.27 -32.94
CA LEU A 160 -1.35 -2.31 -32.72
C LEU A 160 0.00 -2.95 -32.37
N ALA A 161 0.01 -4.13 -31.75
CA ALA A 161 1.24 -4.81 -31.35
C ALA A 161 1.13 -6.33 -31.49
N THR A 162 2.28 -7.00 -31.61
CA THR A 162 2.41 -8.46 -31.74
C THR A 162 3.60 -9.01 -30.96
N THR A 163 3.53 -10.28 -30.58
CA THR A 163 4.70 -11.08 -30.16
C THR A 163 4.93 -12.23 -31.14
N ALA A 164 5.96 -13.05 -30.90
CA ALA A 164 6.19 -14.26 -31.69
C ALA A 164 5.04 -15.28 -31.57
N THR A 165 4.30 -15.24 -30.46
CA THR A 165 3.28 -16.22 -30.06
C THR A 165 1.89 -15.62 -29.88
N CYS A 166 1.77 -14.29 -29.88
CA CYS A 166 0.51 -13.55 -29.72
C CYS A 166 0.35 -12.55 -30.89
N PRO A 167 -0.43 -12.88 -31.93
CA PRO A 167 -0.57 -12.05 -33.13
C PRO A 167 -1.36 -10.76 -32.90
N ILE A 168 -2.04 -10.65 -31.75
CA ILE A 168 -2.86 -9.50 -31.36
C ILE A 168 -2.53 -9.19 -29.89
N ALA A 169 -1.37 -8.59 -29.66
CA ALA A 169 -0.91 -8.21 -28.31
C ALA A 169 -1.45 -6.85 -27.85
N ALA A 170 -1.92 -6.02 -28.80
CA ALA A 170 -2.66 -4.79 -28.53
C ALA A 170 -3.63 -4.48 -29.67
N VAL A 171 -4.74 -3.82 -29.37
CA VAL A 171 -5.78 -3.40 -30.33
C VAL A 171 -6.34 -2.03 -30.01
N LYS A 172 -6.91 -1.38 -31.02
CA LYS A 172 -7.70 -0.16 -30.91
C LYS A 172 -8.93 -0.25 -31.79
N HIS A 173 -10.06 0.23 -31.30
CA HIS A 173 -11.28 0.34 -32.08
C HIS A 173 -11.21 1.55 -33.04
N HIS A 174 -11.70 1.41 -34.27
CA HIS A 174 -11.67 2.46 -35.29
C HIS A 174 -12.47 3.72 -34.93
N ALA A 175 -13.73 3.54 -34.54
CA ALA A 175 -14.66 4.64 -34.28
C ALA A 175 -14.80 5.07 -32.81
N ARG A 176 -14.42 4.21 -31.86
CA ARG A 176 -14.62 4.42 -30.42
C ARG A 176 -13.26 4.53 -29.72
N PRO A 177 -13.11 5.30 -28.63
CA PRO A 177 -11.87 5.44 -27.88
C PRO A 177 -11.57 4.19 -27.02
N ILE A 178 -11.60 3.01 -27.61
CA ILE A 178 -11.47 1.71 -26.93
C ILE A 178 -10.14 1.08 -27.34
N TYR A 179 -9.37 0.68 -26.34
CA TYR A 179 -8.07 0.04 -26.47
C TYR A 179 -8.03 -1.25 -25.68
N GLY A 180 -7.21 -2.20 -26.12
CA GLY A 180 -6.93 -3.42 -25.39
C GLY A 180 -5.46 -3.79 -25.50
N ILE A 181 -4.86 -4.26 -24.41
CA ILE A 181 -3.49 -4.77 -24.36
C ILE A 181 -3.45 -6.11 -23.62
N GLN A 182 -2.64 -7.05 -24.10
CA GLN A 182 -2.57 -8.42 -23.56
C GLN A 182 -1.54 -8.56 -22.42
N PHE A 183 -0.70 -7.54 -22.23
CA PHE A 183 0.34 -7.45 -21.21
C PHE A 183 -0.03 -6.49 -20.08
N HIS A 184 0.72 -6.55 -18.97
CA HIS A 184 0.49 -5.74 -17.78
C HIS A 184 1.40 -4.50 -17.74
N PRO A 185 0.92 -3.29 -18.07
CA PRO A 185 1.71 -2.05 -17.98
C PRO A 185 1.88 -1.54 -16.53
N GLU A 186 1.12 -2.05 -15.58
CA GLU A 186 1.13 -1.60 -14.20
C GLU A 186 2.33 -2.12 -13.38
N VAL A 187 2.93 -3.22 -13.84
CA VAL A 187 4.08 -3.86 -13.18
C VAL A 187 5.41 -3.27 -13.68
N THR A 188 6.38 -3.17 -12.78
CA THR A 188 7.74 -2.65 -13.06
C THR A 188 8.52 -3.46 -14.08
N HIS A 189 8.12 -4.72 -14.31
CA HIS A 189 8.67 -5.59 -15.35
C HIS A 189 8.40 -5.10 -16.78
N THR A 190 7.43 -4.20 -16.98
CA THR A 190 7.16 -3.50 -18.24
C THR A 190 7.74 -2.08 -18.15
N PRO A 191 8.95 -1.81 -18.68
CA PRO A 191 9.66 -0.54 -18.42
C PRO A 191 8.91 0.71 -18.89
N ASP A 192 8.23 0.65 -20.04
CA ASP A 192 7.40 1.74 -20.56
C ASP A 192 5.94 1.70 -20.07
N GLY A 193 5.62 0.84 -19.10
CA GLY A 193 4.25 0.62 -18.64
C GLY A 193 3.60 1.86 -18.02
N ALA A 194 4.35 2.60 -17.20
CA ALA A 194 3.91 3.88 -16.66
C ALA A 194 3.64 4.93 -17.76
N LYS A 195 4.40 4.89 -18.86
CA LYS A 195 4.18 5.77 -20.02
C LYS A 195 2.90 5.40 -20.76
N LEU A 196 2.65 4.11 -21.00
CA LEU A 196 1.40 3.62 -21.62
C LEU A 196 0.16 4.03 -20.83
N LEU A 197 0.17 3.79 -19.51
CA LEU A 197 -0.95 4.22 -18.64
C LEU A 197 -1.07 5.75 -18.60
N GLY A 198 0.06 6.48 -18.57
CA GLY A 198 0.09 7.93 -18.68
C GLY A 198 -0.52 8.45 -19.98
N ASN A 199 -0.24 7.82 -21.10
CA ASN A 199 -0.80 8.14 -22.40
C ASN A 199 -2.31 7.91 -22.44
N PHE A 200 -2.78 6.78 -21.95
CA PHE A 200 -4.23 6.53 -21.85
C PHE A 200 -4.92 7.60 -21.00
N VAL A 201 -4.39 7.89 -19.81
CA VAL A 201 -5.02 8.82 -18.87
C VAL A 201 -4.94 10.27 -19.36
N LYS A 202 -3.78 10.73 -19.87
CA LYS A 202 -3.57 12.15 -20.20
C LYS A 202 -3.95 12.49 -21.64
N ILE A 203 -3.65 11.62 -22.58
CA ILE A 203 -3.87 11.87 -24.01
C ILE A 203 -5.25 11.36 -24.40
N VAL A 204 -5.54 10.07 -24.17
CA VAL A 204 -6.80 9.45 -24.61
C VAL A 204 -8.00 9.94 -23.78
N CYS A 205 -7.88 9.98 -22.45
CA CYS A 205 -8.94 10.48 -21.56
C CYS A 205 -8.96 12.00 -21.43
N GLY A 206 -7.90 12.68 -21.87
CA GLY A 206 -7.79 14.13 -21.81
C GLY A 206 -7.65 14.71 -20.39
N CYS A 207 -7.22 13.91 -19.41
CA CYS A 207 -6.98 14.41 -18.05
C CYS A 207 -5.73 15.29 -18.02
N ARG A 208 -5.84 16.46 -17.38
CA ARG A 208 -4.74 17.43 -17.24
C ARG A 208 -3.82 17.11 -16.07
N GLY A 209 -4.27 16.28 -15.14
CA GLY A 209 -3.48 15.92 -13.96
C GLY A 209 -3.65 16.93 -12.84
N THR A 210 -4.89 17.28 -12.51
CA THR A 210 -5.22 18.29 -11.50
C THR A 210 -5.22 17.77 -10.07
N TRP A 211 -5.07 16.46 -9.85
CA TRP A 211 -5.02 15.88 -8.51
C TRP A 211 -3.70 16.25 -7.82
N LYS A 212 -3.77 17.18 -6.88
CA LYS A 212 -2.64 17.59 -6.04
C LYS A 212 -2.95 17.29 -4.59
N LEU A 213 -1.97 16.71 -3.89
CA LEU A 213 -2.12 16.33 -2.49
C LEU A 213 -2.38 17.52 -1.58
N GLY A 214 -1.79 18.69 -1.87
CA GLY A 214 -2.05 19.91 -1.11
C GLY A 214 -3.50 20.38 -1.19
N ASP A 215 -4.11 20.29 -2.37
CA ASP A 215 -5.52 20.65 -2.56
C ASP A 215 -6.42 19.62 -1.84
N PHE A 216 -6.08 18.32 -1.95
CA PHE A 216 -6.76 17.23 -1.20
C PHE A 216 -6.71 17.47 0.31
N ALA A 217 -5.55 17.88 0.83
CA ALA A 217 -5.38 18.17 2.25
C ALA A 217 -6.30 19.31 2.70
N ALA A 218 -6.35 20.40 1.92
CA ALA A 218 -7.19 21.56 2.23
C ALA A 218 -8.68 21.20 2.25
N GLU A 219 -9.16 20.45 1.25
CA GLU A 219 -10.55 19.98 1.19
C GLU A 219 -10.88 19.03 2.34
N THR A 220 -9.99 18.06 2.61
CA THR A 220 -10.18 17.09 3.70
C THR A 220 -10.22 17.80 5.06
N ILE A 221 -9.34 18.79 5.28
CA ILE A 221 -9.34 19.64 6.48
C ILE A 221 -10.67 20.41 6.61
N ALA A 222 -11.16 21.01 5.53
CA ALA A 222 -12.43 21.74 5.53
C ALA A 222 -13.63 20.81 5.81
N ALA A 223 -13.66 19.63 5.19
CA ALA A 223 -14.70 18.62 5.39
C ALA A 223 -14.70 18.10 6.83
N MET A 224 -13.52 17.77 7.38
CA MET A 224 -13.37 17.37 8.78
C MET A 224 -13.83 18.46 9.73
N ARG A 225 -13.41 19.71 9.53
CA ARG A 225 -13.83 20.83 10.38
C ARG A 225 -15.35 20.99 10.40
N LYS A 226 -16.02 20.87 9.25
CA LYS A 226 -17.48 20.92 9.14
C LYS A 226 -18.16 19.73 9.83
N ARG A 227 -17.63 18.51 9.63
CA ARG A 227 -18.21 17.27 10.19
C ARG A 227 -18.05 17.17 11.71
N ILE A 228 -16.88 17.54 12.22
CA ILE A 228 -16.55 17.43 13.65
C ILE A 228 -17.22 18.55 14.45
N GLY A 229 -17.35 19.76 13.86
CA GLY A 229 -17.93 20.91 14.54
C GLY A 229 -17.13 21.26 15.79
N ASP A 230 -17.80 21.26 16.95
CA ASP A 230 -17.24 21.61 18.26
C ASP A 230 -16.84 20.43 19.14
N ARG A 231 -16.94 19.20 18.62
CA ARG A 231 -16.67 17.99 19.38
C ARG A 231 -15.18 17.62 19.38
N ARG A 232 -14.76 16.83 20.36
CA ARG A 232 -13.40 16.29 20.43
C ARG A 232 -13.23 15.02 19.61
N VAL A 233 -11.99 14.81 19.18
CA VAL A 233 -11.57 13.63 18.43
C VAL A 233 -10.41 12.96 19.16
N ILE A 234 -10.52 11.66 19.37
CA ILE A 234 -9.43 10.83 19.89
C ILE A 234 -8.67 10.24 18.70
N CYS A 235 -7.34 10.30 18.73
CA CYS A 235 -6.48 9.65 17.74
C CYS A 235 -5.48 8.72 18.44
N GLY A 236 -5.50 7.43 18.10
CA GLY A 236 -4.47 6.50 18.56
C GLY A 236 -3.16 6.71 17.81
N LEU A 237 -2.07 6.94 18.54
CA LEU A 237 -0.73 7.07 17.98
C LEU A 237 0.01 5.73 18.09
N SER A 238 0.39 5.18 16.95
CA SER A 238 1.23 3.97 16.90
C SER A 238 2.71 4.27 16.69
N GLY A 239 3.06 5.54 16.45
CA GLY A 239 4.41 5.96 16.02
C GLY A 239 4.67 5.74 14.53
N GLY A 240 3.70 5.17 13.78
CA GLY A 240 3.77 5.00 12.34
C GLY A 240 3.29 6.25 11.56
N VAL A 241 3.76 6.37 10.31
CA VAL A 241 3.48 7.50 9.43
C VAL A 241 1.98 7.81 9.29
N ASP A 242 1.11 6.79 9.17
CA ASP A 242 -0.33 7.03 8.93
C ASP A 242 -0.97 7.75 10.12
N SER A 243 -0.74 7.26 11.34
CA SER A 243 -1.27 7.89 12.56
C SER A 243 -0.73 9.31 12.74
N SER A 244 0.53 9.56 12.38
CA SER A 244 1.13 10.90 12.46
C SER A 244 0.53 11.86 11.44
N VAL A 245 0.27 11.41 10.21
CA VAL A 245 -0.38 12.23 9.16
C VAL A 245 -1.84 12.51 9.52
N VAL A 246 -2.57 11.52 10.05
CA VAL A 246 -3.94 11.72 10.58
C VAL A 246 -3.94 12.78 11.68
N ALA A 247 -3.04 12.66 12.67
CA ALA A 247 -2.95 13.64 13.74
C ALA A 247 -2.60 15.04 13.21
N ALA A 248 -1.70 15.15 12.23
CA ALA A 248 -1.35 16.42 11.61
C ALA A 248 -2.54 17.07 10.87
N LEU A 249 -3.31 16.28 10.11
CA LEU A 249 -4.51 16.76 9.43
C LEU A 249 -5.58 17.22 10.43
N LEU A 250 -5.85 16.42 11.46
CA LEU A 250 -6.81 16.76 12.50
C LEU A 250 -6.39 18.01 13.27
N TYR A 251 -5.12 18.12 13.64
CA TYR A 251 -4.64 19.31 14.34
C TYR A 251 -4.85 20.58 13.52
N ARG A 252 -4.57 20.55 12.21
CA ARG A 252 -4.87 21.69 11.32
C ARG A 252 -6.39 21.96 11.18
N ALA A 253 -7.22 20.91 11.28
CA ALA A 253 -8.67 21.05 11.15
C ALA A 253 -9.33 21.61 12.42
N ILE A 254 -8.97 21.10 13.59
CA ILE A 254 -9.71 21.29 14.84
C ILE A 254 -8.87 21.72 16.05
N GLY A 255 -7.55 21.87 15.89
CA GLY A 255 -6.65 22.40 16.91
C GLY A 255 -6.56 21.54 18.17
N ASP A 256 -6.74 22.18 19.32
CA ASP A 256 -6.66 21.63 20.69
C ASP A 256 -7.78 20.64 21.05
N ARG A 257 -8.80 20.50 20.18
CA ARG A 257 -9.86 19.50 20.33
C ARG A 257 -9.43 18.09 19.90
N LEU A 258 -8.19 17.95 19.41
CA LEU A 258 -7.55 16.66 19.16
C LEU A 258 -6.86 16.16 20.44
N SER A 259 -7.29 15.00 20.93
CA SER A 259 -6.60 14.26 21.98
C SER A 259 -5.93 13.01 21.38
N CYS A 260 -4.63 12.87 21.59
CA CYS A 260 -3.85 11.73 21.11
C CYS A 260 -3.60 10.75 22.25
N ILE A 261 -3.70 9.45 21.99
CA ILE A 261 -3.37 8.39 22.95
C ILE A 261 -2.22 7.57 22.39
N LEU A 262 -1.10 7.54 23.11
CA LEU A 262 0.03 6.64 22.88
C LEU A 262 0.01 5.55 23.96
N VAL A 263 -0.17 4.29 23.56
CA VAL A 263 -0.05 3.16 24.49
C VAL A 263 1.36 2.59 24.38
N ASP A 264 2.19 2.87 25.39
CA ASP A 264 3.50 2.23 25.52
C ASP A 264 3.29 0.82 26.07
N ASN A 265 3.25 -0.14 25.14
CA ASN A 265 3.03 -1.54 25.41
C ASN A 265 4.30 -2.27 25.85
N GLY A 266 5.44 -1.59 25.98
CA GLY A 266 6.70 -2.26 26.30
C GLY A 266 7.22 -3.18 25.19
N LEU A 267 6.68 -3.09 23.97
CA LEU A 267 7.11 -3.86 22.79
C LEU A 267 7.62 -2.95 21.67
N LEU A 268 7.85 -1.67 21.99
CA LEU A 268 8.38 -0.66 21.09
C LEU A 268 9.91 -0.78 20.94
N ARG A 269 10.46 -0.15 19.88
CA ARG A 269 11.90 -0.04 19.66
C ARG A 269 12.57 0.80 20.76
N LYS A 270 13.90 0.76 20.82
CA LYS A 270 14.67 1.60 21.75
C LYS A 270 14.35 3.08 21.54
N ASP A 271 14.11 3.80 22.64
CA ASP A 271 13.81 5.24 22.69
C ASP A 271 12.60 5.69 21.85
N GLU A 272 11.75 4.75 21.44
CA GLU A 272 10.64 4.98 20.53
C GLU A 272 9.59 5.92 21.10
N GLU A 273 9.14 5.62 22.31
CA GLU A 273 8.14 6.41 23.00
C GLU A 273 8.63 7.84 23.17
N LYS A 274 9.88 8.02 23.61
CA LYS A 274 10.51 9.32 23.75
C LYS A 274 10.53 10.08 22.43
N ALA A 275 10.89 9.41 21.32
CA ALA A 275 10.90 10.03 20.00
C ALA A 275 9.49 10.49 19.58
N VAL A 276 8.46 9.69 19.83
CA VAL A 276 7.06 10.07 19.56
C VAL A 276 6.63 11.24 20.44
N ILE A 277 6.94 11.22 21.74
CA ILE A 277 6.59 12.31 22.66
C ILE A 277 7.30 13.62 22.25
N ASP A 278 8.61 13.56 22.00
CA ASP A 278 9.42 14.73 21.61
C ASP A 278 8.90 15.34 20.31
N GLU A 279 8.59 14.49 19.32
CA GLU A 279 7.99 14.93 18.07
C GLU A 279 6.66 15.62 18.33
N PHE A 280 5.74 14.91 19.00
CA PHE A 280 4.40 15.40 19.14
C PHE A 280 4.37 16.68 19.96
N THR A 281 5.15 16.77 21.03
CA THR A 281 5.22 17.99 21.85
C THR A 281 5.83 19.18 21.11
N ARG A 282 6.79 18.96 20.21
CA ARG A 282 7.42 20.04 19.42
C ARG A 282 6.54 20.51 18.26
N HIS A 283 5.87 19.59 17.57
CA HIS A 283 5.12 19.87 16.35
C HIS A 283 3.62 20.09 16.59
N PHE A 284 3.06 19.47 17.62
CA PHE A 284 1.66 19.51 17.98
C PHE A 284 1.51 20.00 19.43
N LYS A 285 0.95 21.20 19.61
CA LYS A 285 0.55 21.65 20.96
C LYS A 285 -0.79 21.00 21.35
N THR A 286 -0.86 19.67 21.26
CA THR A 286 -2.07 18.87 21.47
C THR A 286 -2.06 18.17 22.81
N ASP A 287 -3.24 17.75 23.22
CA ASP A 287 -3.47 16.91 24.39
C ASP A 287 -2.96 15.48 24.12
N LEU A 288 -1.79 15.12 24.66
CA LEU A 288 -1.16 13.80 24.49
C LEU A 288 -1.23 12.98 25.78
N HIS A 289 -1.91 11.85 25.71
CA HIS A 289 -2.06 10.87 26.80
C HIS A 289 -1.13 9.69 26.56
N VAL A 290 -0.17 9.50 27.46
CA VAL A 290 0.80 8.40 27.38
C VAL A 290 0.45 7.34 28.41
N VAL A 291 0.03 6.16 27.94
CA VAL A 291 -0.37 5.03 28.79
C VAL A 291 0.80 4.08 28.95
N LYS A 292 1.38 4.03 30.14
CA LYS A 292 2.40 3.06 30.52
C LYS A 292 1.78 1.70 30.82
N ALA A 293 1.95 0.74 29.91
CA ALA A 293 1.30 -0.57 29.98
C ALA A 293 2.26 -1.77 29.87
N GLU A 294 3.58 -1.56 29.80
CA GLU A 294 4.59 -2.63 29.67
C GLU A 294 4.33 -3.85 30.58
N ASP A 295 4.14 -3.63 31.88
CA ASP A 295 3.87 -4.71 32.84
C ASP A 295 2.61 -5.53 32.50
N GLN A 296 1.55 -4.87 32.02
CA GLN A 296 0.29 -5.54 31.65
C GLN A 296 0.47 -6.41 30.41
N PHE A 297 1.23 -5.93 29.42
CA PHE A 297 1.52 -6.69 28.20
C PHE A 297 2.45 -7.87 28.49
N LEU A 298 3.52 -7.65 29.27
CA LEU A 298 4.45 -8.72 29.65
C LEU A 298 3.77 -9.79 30.50
N ALA A 299 2.91 -9.40 31.45
CA ALA A 299 2.12 -10.35 32.22
C ALA A 299 1.18 -11.19 31.33
N ALA A 300 0.57 -10.59 30.30
CA ALA A 300 -0.30 -11.31 29.37
C ALA A 300 0.46 -12.28 28.44
N LEU A 301 1.72 -11.96 28.14
CA LEU A 301 2.62 -12.73 27.26
C LEU A 301 3.45 -13.79 28.00
N ALA A 302 3.47 -13.80 29.33
CA ALA A 302 4.22 -14.76 30.13
C ALA A 302 3.90 -16.21 29.73
N GLY A 303 4.93 -17.00 29.42
CA GLY A 303 4.82 -18.39 28.98
C GLY A 303 4.22 -18.60 27.58
N VAL A 304 3.91 -17.54 26.82
CA VAL A 304 3.32 -17.65 25.49
C VAL A 304 4.41 -17.68 24.42
N THR A 305 4.44 -18.77 23.66
CA THR A 305 5.40 -18.96 22.55
C THR A 305 4.74 -18.96 21.18
N GLU A 306 3.44 -19.31 21.10
CA GLU A 306 2.73 -19.42 19.83
C GLU A 306 2.41 -18.02 19.25
N PRO A 307 2.82 -17.72 18.00
CA PRO A 307 2.69 -16.38 17.41
C PRO A 307 1.27 -15.80 17.34
N GLN A 308 0.27 -16.60 16.99
CA GLN A 308 -1.11 -16.14 16.85
C GLN A 308 -1.72 -15.78 18.21
N GLU A 309 -1.42 -16.56 19.25
CA GLU A 309 -1.81 -16.29 20.63
C GLU A 309 -1.09 -15.04 21.16
N LYS A 310 0.20 -14.82 20.83
CA LYS A 310 0.90 -13.55 21.11
C LYS A 310 0.13 -12.37 20.50
N ARG A 311 -0.16 -12.44 19.20
CA ARG A 311 -0.90 -11.40 18.46
C ARG A 311 -2.27 -11.11 19.09
N LYS A 312 -3.04 -12.15 19.41
CA LYS A 312 -4.38 -12.04 20.02
C LYS A 312 -4.34 -11.40 21.40
N LYS A 313 -3.42 -11.83 22.27
CA LYS A 313 -3.26 -11.29 23.62
C LYS A 313 -2.83 -9.83 23.60
N ILE A 314 -1.86 -9.47 22.75
CA ILE A 314 -1.40 -8.09 22.58
C ILE A 314 -2.56 -7.21 22.10
N GLY A 315 -3.31 -7.65 21.08
CA GLY A 315 -4.46 -6.91 20.59
C GLY A 315 -5.52 -6.67 21.67
N HIS A 316 -5.81 -7.69 22.49
CA HIS A 316 -6.77 -7.59 23.59
C HIS A 316 -6.32 -6.58 24.67
N VAL A 317 -5.09 -6.69 25.17
CA VAL A 317 -4.56 -5.78 26.20
C VAL A 317 -4.46 -4.35 25.69
N PHE A 318 -4.08 -4.17 24.42
CA PHE A 318 -4.05 -2.86 23.77
C PHE A 318 -5.44 -2.21 23.76
N ILE A 319 -6.45 -2.96 23.34
CA ILE A 319 -7.83 -2.49 23.31
C ILE A 319 -8.28 -2.08 24.72
N GLU A 320 -8.04 -2.90 25.74
CA GLU A 320 -8.43 -2.56 27.12
C GLU A 320 -7.74 -1.29 27.64
N CYS A 321 -6.42 -1.16 27.41
CA CYS A 321 -5.67 0.04 27.78
C CYS A 321 -6.22 1.29 27.07
N PHE A 322 -6.44 1.18 25.75
CA PHE A 322 -6.95 2.27 24.94
C PHE A 322 -8.38 2.68 25.37
N LYS A 323 -9.28 1.72 25.59
CA LYS A 323 -10.65 1.97 26.08
C LYS A 323 -10.64 2.70 27.41
N LYS A 324 -9.80 2.24 28.34
CA LYS A 324 -9.69 2.82 29.68
C LYS A 324 -9.26 4.28 29.61
N GLU A 325 -8.31 4.60 28.74
CA GLU A 325 -7.84 5.98 28.58
C GLU A 325 -8.83 6.83 27.79
N ALA A 326 -9.42 6.31 26.72
CA ALA A 326 -10.41 7.02 25.92
C ALA A 326 -11.62 7.48 26.75
N LYS A 327 -12.06 6.67 27.74
CA LYS A 327 -13.15 7.04 28.67
C LYS A 327 -12.82 8.21 29.61
N ARG A 328 -11.55 8.56 29.78
CA ARG A 328 -11.12 9.69 30.61
C ARG A 328 -11.12 11.01 29.84
N ILE A 329 -11.20 10.95 28.52
CA ILE A 329 -11.22 12.12 27.66
C ILE A 329 -12.69 12.54 27.51
N GLU A 330 -13.05 13.61 28.22
CA GLU A 330 -14.39 14.19 28.18
C GLU A 330 -14.71 14.74 26.78
N ASP A 331 -16.00 14.77 26.42
CA ASP A 331 -16.53 15.33 25.17
C ASP A 331 -15.98 14.73 23.86
N ALA A 332 -15.28 13.59 23.93
CA ALA A 332 -14.88 12.82 22.76
C ALA A 332 -16.11 12.20 22.11
N HIS A 333 -16.29 12.47 20.81
CA HIS A 333 -17.37 11.89 20.00
C HIS A 333 -16.85 11.09 18.81
N PHE A 334 -15.63 11.39 18.38
CA PHE A 334 -15.03 10.75 17.23
C PHE A 334 -13.76 9.98 17.59
N LEU A 335 -13.54 8.88 16.89
CA LEU A 335 -12.28 8.14 16.88
C LEU A 335 -11.66 8.22 15.49
N ALA A 336 -10.44 8.73 15.42
CA ALA A 336 -9.68 8.83 14.21
C ALA A 336 -8.87 7.56 13.92
N GLN A 337 -8.82 7.16 12.65
CA GLN A 337 -8.04 6.03 12.18
C GLN A 337 -7.25 6.39 10.92
N GLY A 338 -6.06 5.80 10.79
CA GLY A 338 -5.21 5.91 9.61
C GLY A 338 -5.52 4.90 8.53
N THR A 339 -6.80 4.52 8.37
CA THR A 339 -7.25 3.59 7.33
C THR A 339 -6.86 4.14 5.95
N LEU A 340 -6.17 3.32 5.16
CA LEU A 340 -5.71 3.67 3.82
C LEU A 340 -6.62 3.08 2.73
N TYR A 341 -6.44 3.54 1.50
CA TYR A 341 -7.24 3.05 0.38
C TYR A 341 -7.16 1.53 0.14
N PRO A 342 -5.98 0.87 0.24
CA PRO A 342 -5.90 -0.59 0.20
C PRO A 342 -6.77 -1.29 1.25
N ASP A 343 -6.85 -0.74 2.47
CA ASP A 343 -7.65 -1.32 3.57
C ASP A 343 -9.16 -1.25 3.27
N VAL A 344 -9.60 -0.15 2.64
CA VAL A 344 -11.01 0.05 2.24
C VAL A 344 -11.42 -0.94 1.15
N ILE A 345 -10.52 -1.21 0.20
CA ILE A 345 -10.75 -2.17 -0.88
C ILE A 345 -10.87 -3.59 -0.31
N GLU A 346 -9.94 -3.98 0.56
CA GLU A 346 -9.93 -5.34 1.15
C GLU A 346 -11.11 -5.60 2.10
N SER A 347 -11.64 -4.56 2.73
CA SER A 347 -12.78 -4.64 3.66
C SER A 347 -14.14 -4.50 2.98
N GLY A 348 -14.19 -4.17 1.69
CA GLY A 348 -15.45 -3.95 0.96
C GLY A 348 -16.22 -2.71 1.44
N GLY A 349 -15.53 -1.71 1.99
CA GLY A 349 -16.14 -0.53 2.62
C GLY A 349 -16.80 0.48 1.66
N ASN A 350 -16.77 0.21 0.35
CA ASN A 350 -17.39 1.02 -0.69
C ASN A 350 -18.51 0.20 -1.36
N PRO A 351 -19.77 0.69 -1.40
CA PRO A 351 -20.88 0.01 -2.10
C PRO A 351 -20.58 -0.32 -3.57
N ASP A 352 -19.80 0.55 -4.23
CA ASP A 352 -19.37 0.40 -5.61
C ASP A 352 -18.03 -0.36 -5.74
N GLY A 353 -17.40 -0.75 -4.62
CA GLY A 353 -16.11 -1.43 -4.57
C GLY A 353 -16.16 -2.96 -4.75
N PRO A 354 -15.00 -3.62 -4.89
CA PRO A 354 -14.92 -5.08 -5.06
C PRO A 354 -15.53 -5.83 -3.86
N ALA A 355 -16.39 -6.82 -4.12
CA ALA A 355 -17.20 -7.49 -3.09
C ALA A 355 -16.52 -8.67 -2.36
N ALA A 356 -15.23 -8.95 -2.64
CA ALA A 356 -14.52 -10.04 -1.99
C ALA A 356 -13.87 -9.55 -0.68
N ALA A 357 -14.65 -9.49 0.39
CA ALA A 357 -14.15 -9.19 1.74
C ALA A 357 -13.22 -10.32 2.21
N ILE A 358 -11.91 -10.17 1.98
CA ILE A 358 -10.89 -11.17 2.36
C ILE A 358 -10.37 -10.92 3.78
N LYS A 359 -10.42 -9.68 4.30
CA LYS A 359 -9.95 -9.36 5.64
C LYS A 359 -11.09 -8.91 6.57
N LEU A 360 -11.33 -9.73 7.60
CA LEU A 360 -11.99 -9.28 8.83
C LEU A 360 -11.14 -8.18 9.47
N HIS A 361 -11.80 -7.10 9.85
CA HIS A 361 -11.27 -5.79 10.22
C HIS A 361 -9.97 -5.80 11.06
N HIS A 362 -8.86 -5.48 10.43
CA HIS A 362 -7.63 -5.06 11.12
C HIS A 362 -7.54 -3.55 11.10
N ASN A 363 -8.26 -2.92 12.03
CA ASN A 363 -7.88 -1.70 12.73
C ASN A 363 -9.03 -1.37 13.68
N VAL A 364 -8.87 -1.80 14.94
CA VAL A 364 -9.77 -1.42 16.04
C VAL A 364 -11.27 -1.68 15.77
N GLY A 365 -11.64 -2.55 14.82
CA GLY A 365 -12.89 -2.48 14.04
C GLY A 365 -14.22 -2.70 14.78
N GLY A 366 -14.21 -3.11 16.04
CA GLY A 366 -15.41 -3.13 16.91
C GLY A 366 -15.41 -2.01 17.96
N LEU A 367 -14.25 -1.41 18.21
CA LEU A 367 -14.03 -0.43 19.26
C LEU A 367 -14.87 0.85 19.12
N PRO A 368 -15.03 1.44 17.93
CA PRO A 368 -15.85 2.65 17.79
C PRO A 368 -17.29 2.39 18.19
N ALA A 369 -17.87 1.28 17.71
CA ALA A 369 -19.25 0.90 18.02
C ALA A 369 -19.44 0.59 19.51
N GLU A 370 -18.49 -0.12 20.13
CA GLU A 370 -18.51 -0.43 21.57
C GLU A 370 -18.33 0.80 22.47
N LEU A 371 -17.60 1.81 22.01
CA LEU A 371 -17.36 3.06 22.74
C LEU A 371 -18.36 4.18 22.38
N GLY A 372 -19.22 3.97 21.38
CA GLY A 372 -20.16 4.98 20.90
C GLY A 372 -19.52 6.11 20.09
N PHE A 373 -18.32 5.90 19.53
CA PHE A 373 -17.61 6.88 18.70
C PHE A 373 -17.99 6.77 17.23
N GLU A 374 -18.06 7.92 16.56
CA GLU A 374 -18.09 8.01 15.10
C GLU A 374 -16.67 7.98 14.51
N LEU A 375 -16.48 7.28 13.39
CA LEU A 375 -15.16 7.14 12.76
C LEU A 375 -14.77 8.34 11.89
N VAL A 376 -13.52 8.80 12.00
CA VAL A 376 -12.90 9.78 11.11
C VAL A 376 -11.67 9.16 10.44
N GLU A 377 -11.75 8.91 9.14
CA GLU A 377 -10.73 8.19 8.36
C GLU A 377 -10.22 9.07 7.21
N PRO A 378 -9.38 10.09 7.47
CA PRO A 378 -9.06 11.11 6.47
C PRO A 378 -8.11 10.62 5.38
N LEU A 379 -7.49 9.45 5.54
CA LEU A 379 -6.54 8.88 4.59
C LEU A 379 -7.15 7.78 3.71
N ARG A 380 -8.47 7.55 3.85
CA ARG A 380 -9.17 6.41 3.24
C ARG A 380 -9.10 6.35 1.72
N ASP A 381 -8.79 7.47 1.05
CA ASP A 381 -8.71 7.58 -0.42
C ASP A 381 -7.27 7.68 -0.94
N LEU A 382 -6.27 7.48 -0.05
CA LEU A 382 -4.86 7.62 -0.36
C LEU A 382 -4.10 6.30 -0.27
N PHE A 383 -3.13 6.14 -1.17
CA PHE A 383 -2.08 5.13 -1.06
C PHE A 383 -0.97 5.56 -0.10
N LYS A 384 -0.14 4.60 0.33
CA LYS A 384 0.93 4.82 1.31
C LYS A 384 1.95 5.88 0.87
N ASP A 385 2.28 5.93 -0.41
CA ASP A 385 3.21 6.91 -0.99
C ASP A 385 2.60 8.32 -1.07
N GLU A 386 1.30 8.44 -1.35
CA GLU A 386 0.53 9.68 -1.20
C GLU A 386 0.52 10.17 0.25
N VAL A 387 0.27 9.28 1.23
CA VAL A 387 0.31 9.63 2.66
C VAL A 387 1.68 10.14 3.08
N ARG A 388 2.77 9.53 2.59
CA ARG A 388 4.12 10.01 2.87
C ARG A 388 4.36 11.41 2.32
N ARG A 389 4.02 11.65 1.05
CA ARG A 389 4.14 12.98 0.42
C ARG A 389 3.30 14.02 1.15
N LEU A 390 2.07 13.66 1.50
CA LEU A 390 1.18 14.50 2.30
C LEU A 390 1.80 14.85 3.66
N GLY A 391 2.43 13.89 4.35
CA GLY A 391 3.14 14.15 5.59
C GLY A 391 4.21 15.25 5.47
N LEU A 392 5.00 15.24 4.39
CA LEU A 392 6.00 16.28 4.13
C LEU A 392 5.35 17.65 3.86
N GLU A 393 4.29 17.69 3.07
CA GLU A 393 3.53 18.93 2.81
C GLU A 393 2.88 19.48 4.09
N LEU A 394 2.52 18.60 5.03
CA LEU A 394 2.03 18.97 6.35
C LEU A 394 3.14 19.45 7.30
N GLY A 395 4.41 19.37 6.90
CA GLY A 395 5.56 19.80 7.68
C GLY A 395 6.04 18.77 8.70
N LEU A 396 5.65 17.50 8.54
CA LEU A 396 6.22 16.41 9.35
C LEU A 396 7.69 16.19 8.97
N PRO A 397 8.58 15.89 9.94
CA PRO A 397 9.96 15.54 9.68
C PRO A 397 10.11 14.32 8.78
N GLU A 398 11.15 14.34 7.94
CA GLU A 398 11.46 13.22 7.04
C GLU A 398 11.67 11.90 7.77
N ASP A 399 12.27 11.93 8.96
CA ASP A 399 12.54 10.72 9.76
C ASP A 399 11.27 9.97 10.16
N ILE A 400 10.12 10.66 10.22
CA ILE A 400 8.82 10.07 10.55
C ILE A 400 8.12 9.60 9.29
N VAL A 401 8.14 10.43 8.26
CA VAL A 401 7.50 10.13 6.98
C VAL A 401 8.12 8.90 6.33
N TRP A 402 9.44 8.83 6.29
CA TRP A 402 10.19 7.76 5.62
C TRP A 402 10.51 6.59 6.52
N ARG A 403 9.92 6.58 7.71
CA ARG A 403 10.11 5.53 8.68
C ARG A 403 9.63 4.19 8.15
N HIS A 404 10.44 3.15 8.35
CA HIS A 404 10.04 1.78 8.03
C HIS A 404 8.83 1.38 8.86
N PRO A 405 7.88 0.62 8.28
CA PRO A 405 6.72 0.14 9.00
C PRO A 405 7.16 -0.67 10.24
N PHE A 406 6.33 -0.58 11.28
CA PHE A 406 6.52 -1.32 12.52
C PHE A 406 5.22 -2.09 12.81
N PRO A 407 5.29 -3.41 13.05
CA PRO A 407 4.10 -4.22 13.24
C PRO A 407 3.37 -3.79 14.53
N GLY A 408 2.03 -3.90 14.55
CA GLY A 408 1.24 -3.60 15.75
C GLY A 408 1.67 -4.38 17.00
N PRO A 409 1.96 -5.69 16.90
CA PRO A 409 2.58 -6.47 17.98
C PRO A 409 4.02 -6.07 18.36
N GLY A 410 4.62 -5.13 17.63
CA GLY A 410 5.96 -4.63 17.88
C GLY A 410 7.03 -5.71 17.88
N LEU A 411 7.93 -5.65 18.86
CA LEU A 411 9.03 -6.60 19.02
C LEU A 411 8.58 -8.02 19.39
N ALA A 412 7.33 -8.25 19.79
CA ALA A 412 6.87 -9.59 20.18
C ALA A 412 6.88 -10.60 19.03
N VAL A 413 6.75 -10.14 17.77
CA VAL A 413 6.86 -10.98 16.56
C VAL A 413 8.28 -11.01 15.97
N ARG A 414 9.22 -10.33 16.63
CA ARG A 414 10.65 -10.32 16.32
C ARG A 414 11.48 -10.98 17.43
N CYS A 415 10.84 -11.34 18.53
CA CYS A 415 11.41 -12.10 19.63
C CYS A 415 10.78 -13.49 19.59
N LEU A 416 11.44 -14.42 18.91
CA LEU A 416 10.89 -15.76 18.70
C LEU A 416 10.82 -16.53 20.02
N GLY A 417 9.73 -17.29 20.18
CA GLY A 417 9.41 -17.95 21.44
C GLY A 417 8.84 -16.99 22.48
N GLU A 418 9.19 -17.21 23.74
CA GLU A 418 8.69 -16.43 24.87
C GLU A 418 9.30 -15.01 24.88
N VAL A 419 8.46 -14.03 25.18
CA VAL A 419 8.81 -12.61 25.25
C VAL A 419 9.02 -12.21 26.71
N THR A 420 10.27 -11.94 27.10
CA THR A 420 10.64 -11.47 28.45
C THR A 420 11.34 -10.11 28.38
N THR A 421 11.40 -9.40 29.51
CA THR A 421 12.08 -8.09 29.62
C THR A 421 13.53 -8.17 29.18
N GLU A 422 14.27 -9.20 29.61
CA GLU A 422 15.69 -9.37 29.29
C GLU A 422 15.89 -9.57 27.79
N ARG A 423 15.04 -10.41 27.18
CA ARG A 423 15.08 -10.67 25.73
C ARG A 423 14.73 -9.43 24.92
N LEU A 424 13.76 -8.64 25.38
CA LEU A 424 13.38 -7.38 24.74
C LEU A 424 14.49 -6.33 24.84
N VAL A 425 15.17 -6.22 25.98
CA VAL A 425 16.33 -5.31 26.12
C VAL A 425 17.43 -5.70 25.12
N THR A 426 17.81 -6.98 25.07
CA THR A 426 18.80 -7.48 24.09
C THR A 426 18.36 -7.19 22.65
N LEU A 427 17.11 -7.46 22.30
CA LEU A 427 16.60 -7.21 20.95
C LEU A 427 16.57 -5.71 20.60
N ARG A 428 16.19 -4.84 21.53
CA ARG A 428 16.17 -3.38 21.35
C ARG A 428 17.56 -2.82 21.06
N GLU A 429 18.57 -3.25 21.82
CA GLU A 429 19.96 -2.83 21.61
C GLU A 429 20.49 -3.31 20.26
N ALA A 430 20.22 -4.58 19.91
CA ALA A 430 20.62 -5.14 18.62
C ALA A 430 19.94 -4.45 17.43
N ASP A 431 18.62 -4.24 17.50
CA ASP A 431 17.84 -3.55 16.45
C ASP A 431 18.33 -2.10 16.27
N ALA A 432 18.64 -1.40 17.36
CA ALA A 432 19.19 -0.05 17.31
C ALA A 432 20.53 0.00 16.55
N ILE A 433 21.43 -0.96 16.78
CA ILE A 433 22.69 -1.07 16.05
C ILE A 433 22.43 -1.34 14.56
N VAL A 434 21.59 -2.33 14.24
CA VAL A 434 21.23 -2.70 12.85
C VAL A 434 20.70 -1.49 12.10
N VAL A 435 19.72 -0.79 12.67
CA VAL A 435 19.12 0.40 12.03
C VAL A 435 20.14 1.54 11.91
N SER A 436 20.99 1.75 12.93
CA SER A 436 21.99 2.83 12.90
C SER A 436 23.03 2.64 11.79
N GLU A 437 23.53 1.42 11.58
CA GLU A 437 24.51 1.11 10.53
C GLU A 437 23.89 1.23 9.13
N ILE A 438 22.63 0.82 8.97
CA ILE A 438 21.89 0.95 7.71
C ILE A 438 21.66 2.43 7.36
N LYS A 439 21.34 3.26 8.37
CA LYS A 439 21.24 4.72 8.20
C LYS A 439 22.60 5.34 7.86
N ALA A 440 23.66 4.98 8.59
CA ALA A 440 25.01 5.48 8.36
C ALA A 440 25.54 5.13 6.95
N ALA A 441 25.12 3.99 6.40
CA ALA A 441 25.43 3.58 5.04
C ALA A 441 24.56 4.25 3.95
N GLY A 442 23.58 5.09 4.31
CA GLY A 442 22.66 5.72 3.36
C GLY A 442 21.66 4.74 2.71
N LEU A 443 21.47 3.55 3.30
CA LEU A 443 20.64 2.47 2.74
C LEU A 443 19.21 2.47 3.27
N TYR A 444 18.92 3.25 4.32
CA TYR A 444 17.61 3.24 4.96
C TYR A 444 16.45 3.59 4.02
N ARG A 445 16.64 4.57 3.12
CA ARG A 445 15.62 4.94 2.11
C ARG A 445 15.57 4.00 0.91
N GLN A 446 16.64 3.24 0.68
CA GLN A 446 16.74 2.29 -0.43
C GLN A 446 16.08 0.94 -0.08
N THR A 447 15.85 0.71 1.20
CA THR A 447 15.21 -0.50 1.73
C THR A 447 13.80 -0.19 2.20
N SER A 448 12.90 -1.15 2.06
CA SER A 448 11.50 -0.98 2.44
C SER A 448 11.27 -1.26 3.92
N GLN A 449 12.01 -2.22 4.48
CA GLN A 449 11.96 -2.56 5.90
C GLN A 449 13.26 -3.25 6.33
N VAL A 450 13.85 -2.80 7.44
CA VAL A 450 15.03 -3.42 8.05
C VAL A 450 14.88 -3.53 9.56
N PHE A 451 15.20 -4.70 10.12
CA PHE A 451 15.08 -4.98 11.56
C PHE A 451 15.89 -6.20 12.01
N ALA A 452 16.08 -6.30 13.32
CA ALA A 452 16.64 -7.48 13.97
C ALA A 452 15.53 -8.45 14.45
N VAL A 453 15.87 -9.75 14.50
CA VAL A 453 15.05 -10.83 15.04
C VAL A 453 15.90 -11.65 16.01
N LEU A 454 15.44 -11.82 17.25
CA LEU A 454 16.14 -12.59 18.28
C LEU A 454 15.66 -14.04 18.25
N LEU A 455 16.59 -14.99 18.08
CA LEU A 455 16.28 -16.41 17.98
C LEU A 455 16.44 -17.11 19.34
N PRO A 456 15.54 -18.04 19.71
CA PRO A 456 15.64 -18.84 20.93
C PRO A 456 16.62 -20.03 20.75
N VAL A 457 17.73 -19.81 20.05
CA VAL A 457 18.78 -20.81 19.83
C VAL A 457 20.11 -20.27 20.30
N GLN A 458 20.84 -21.10 21.05
CA GLN A 458 22.15 -20.75 21.56
C GLN A 458 23.25 -21.22 20.59
N SER A 459 24.27 -20.38 20.45
CA SER A 459 25.47 -20.68 19.67
C SER A 459 26.69 -20.65 20.57
N VAL A 460 27.68 -21.50 20.28
CA VAL A 460 29.01 -21.41 20.90
C VAL A 460 29.75 -20.23 20.28
N GLY A 461 30.39 -19.43 21.13
CA GLY A 461 31.31 -18.37 20.73
C GLY A 461 32.56 -18.35 21.61
N VAL A 462 33.57 -17.61 21.15
CA VAL A 462 34.72 -17.22 21.96
C VAL A 462 34.71 -15.70 21.95
N MET A 463 34.44 -15.09 23.10
CA MET A 463 34.41 -13.64 23.26
C MET A 463 35.41 -13.27 24.36
N GLY A 464 36.46 -12.52 23.99
CA GLY A 464 37.70 -12.47 24.76
C GLY A 464 38.42 -13.82 24.65
N ASP A 465 38.70 -14.46 25.81
CA ASP A 465 39.34 -15.78 25.92
C ASP A 465 38.43 -16.86 26.53
N ALA A 466 37.16 -16.55 26.79
CA ALA A 466 36.20 -17.45 27.41
C ALA A 466 35.17 -18.00 26.42
N ARG A 467 34.78 -19.26 26.62
CA ARG A 467 33.69 -19.88 25.86
C ARG A 467 32.36 -19.27 26.30
N THR A 468 31.56 -18.82 25.34
CA THR A 468 30.22 -18.27 25.57
C THR A 468 29.16 -19.13 24.91
N TYR A 469 27.96 -19.09 25.48
CA TYR A 469 26.74 -19.72 24.96
C TYR A 469 25.61 -18.70 25.01
N GLU A 470 25.46 -17.95 23.92
CA GLU A 470 24.54 -16.81 23.83
C GLU A 470 23.59 -17.00 22.64
N ASN A 471 22.58 -16.15 22.52
CA ASN A 471 21.59 -16.26 21.44
C ASN A 471 22.19 -15.92 20.07
N ALA A 472 21.54 -16.45 19.03
CA ALA A 472 21.71 -15.96 17.67
C ALA A 472 20.71 -14.84 17.33
N LEU A 473 21.15 -13.90 16.50
CA LEU A 473 20.34 -12.81 15.97
C LEU A 473 20.27 -12.93 14.44
N ALA A 474 19.08 -12.79 13.87
CA ALA A 474 18.90 -12.63 12.43
C ALA A 474 18.66 -11.16 12.07
N VAL A 475 19.34 -10.69 11.03
CA VAL A 475 19.08 -9.39 10.39
C VAL A 475 18.18 -9.64 9.18
N ARG A 476 17.05 -8.92 9.12
CA ARG A 476 16.10 -8.97 8.01
C ARG A 476 16.07 -7.61 7.32
N ALA A 477 16.34 -7.58 6.03
CA ALA A 477 16.17 -6.40 5.18
C ALA A 477 15.50 -6.80 3.87
N VAL A 478 14.47 -6.05 3.46
CA VAL A 478 13.70 -6.34 2.26
C VAL A 478 13.43 -5.10 1.41
N ASP A 479 13.32 -5.34 0.10
CA ASP A 479 12.90 -4.38 -0.91
C ASP A 479 11.55 -4.82 -1.49
N THR A 480 10.57 -3.92 -1.51
CA THR A 480 9.23 -4.21 -2.00
C THR A 480 8.51 -2.94 -2.47
N ASP A 481 7.71 -3.09 -3.52
CA ASP A 481 6.84 -2.02 -4.02
C ASP A 481 5.47 -2.00 -3.32
N ASP A 482 5.00 -3.14 -2.78
CA ASP A 482 3.60 -3.37 -2.36
C ASP A 482 3.44 -4.18 -1.06
N PHE A 483 4.54 -4.67 -0.47
CA PHE A 483 4.59 -5.61 0.65
C PHE A 483 3.87 -6.96 0.41
N MET A 484 3.33 -7.22 -0.78
CA MET A 484 2.72 -8.49 -1.18
C MET A 484 3.76 -9.45 -1.72
N THR A 485 4.73 -8.93 -2.48
CA THR A 485 5.97 -9.62 -2.85
C THR A 485 7.15 -8.83 -2.31
N ALA A 486 8.23 -9.49 -1.90
CA ALA A 486 9.41 -8.79 -1.39
C ALA A 486 10.65 -9.62 -1.64
N ASP A 487 11.72 -8.97 -2.05
CA ASP A 487 13.02 -9.62 -2.17
C ASP A 487 13.94 -9.17 -1.03
N PHE A 488 14.92 -9.98 -0.66
CA PHE A 488 15.88 -9.56 0.36
C PHE A 488 16.81 -8.48 -0.21
N SER A 489 17.12 -7.46 0.59
CA SER A 489 17.97 -6.36 0.15
C SER A 489 19.41 -6.84 -0.03
N ARG A 490 20.12 -6.33 -1.05
CA ARG A 490 21.53 -6.69 -1.30
C ARG A 490 22.44 -5.77 -0.52
N ILE A 491 22.36 -5.85 0.81
CA ILE A 491 23.17 -5.04 1.70
C ILE A 491 24.66 -5.36 1.45
N PRO A 492 25.52 -4.35 1.23
CA PRO A 492 26.96 -4.57 1.05
C PRO A 492 27.57 -5.38 2.19
N TYR A 493 28.45 -6.31 1.85
CA TYR A 493 29.02 -7.23 2.83
C TYR A 493 29.82 -6.51 3.93
N ASP A 494 30.42 -5.37 3.65
CA ASP A 494 31.12 -4.55 4.65
C ASP A 494 30.16 -3.94 5.68
N VAL A 495 28.96 -3.55 5.26
CA VAL A 495 27.89 -3.05 6.16
C VAL A 495 27.40 -4.21 7.05
N LEU A 496 27.15 -5.38 6.47
CA LEU A 496 26.76 -6.59 7.22
C LEU A 496 27.85 -7.01 8.22
N ALA A 497 29.13 -6.92 7.83
CA ALA A 497 30.24 -7.22 8.71
C ALA A 497 30.30 -6.25 9.90
N ARG A 498 30.14 -4.93 9.68
CA ARG A 498 30.08 -3.95 10.76
C ARG A 498 28.91 -4.19 11.70
N ILE A 499 27.71 -4.45 11.17
CA ILE A 499 26.53 -4.81 11.97
C ILE A 499 26.86 -6.02 12.85
N SER A 500 27.39 -7.09 12.26
CA SER A 500 27.73 -8.32 12.97
C SER A 500 28.74 -8.06 14.10
N THR A 501 29.84 -7.35 13.80
CA THR A 501 30.87 -7.00 14.78
C THR A 501 30.33 -6.16 15.93
N ARG A 502 29.55 -5.11 15.63
CA ARG A 502 28.99 -4.22 16.65
C ARG A 502 27.98 -4.94 17.53
N VAL A 503 27.06 -5.69 16.94
CA VAL A 503 26.06 -6.47 17.70
C VAL A 503 26.76 -7.45 18.66
N ILE A 504 27.73 -8.23 18.18
CA ILE A 504 28.42 -9.23 19.00
C ILE A 504 29.24 -8.58 20.14
N ASN A 505 29.88 -7.43 19.87
CA ASN A 505 30.75 -6.78 20.85
C ASN A 505 29.99 -5.90 21.85
N GLU A 506 28.90 -5.26 21.44
CA GLU A 506 28.18 -4.25 22.23
C GLU A 506 26.93 -4.82 22.93
N VAL A 507 26.33 -5.89 22.40
CA VAL A 507 25.06 -6.42 22.90
C VAL A 507 25.27 -7.69 23.73
N LYS A 508 25.12 -7.56 25.04
CA LYS A 508 25.08 -8.73 25.94
C LYS A 508 23.89 -9.62 25.58
N GLY A 509 24.13 -10.93 25.44
CA GLY A 509 23.08 -11.91 25.12
C GLY A 509 23.13 -12.44 23.69
N VAL A 510 24.03 -11.92 22.83
CA VAL A 510 24.18 -12.34 21.42
C VAL A 510 25.63 -12.62 21.09
N ASN A 511 25.92 -13.75 20.42
CA ASN A 511 27.28 -14.07 19.94
C ASN A 511 27.35 -14.55 18.49
N ARG A 512 26.22 -14.53 17.79
CA ARG A 512 26.09 -14.96 16.41
C ARG A 512 25.10 -14.07 15.70
N VAL A 513 25.48 -13.58 14.52
CA VAL A 513 24.60 -12.82 13.65
C VAL A 513 24.48 -13.53 12.31
N VAL A 514 23.26 -13.64 11.80
CA VAL A 514 22.94 -14.19 10.48
C VAL A 514 22.13 -13.18 9.67
N TYR A 515 22.08 -13.34 8.35
CA TYR A 515 21.29 -12.50 7.46
C TYR A 515 20.25 -13.34 6.70
N ASP A 516 19.00 -12.90 6.70
CA ASP A 516 17.91 -13.60 6.05
C ASP A 516 17.86 -13.30 4.54
N ILE A 517 18.20 -14.31 3.74
CA ILE A 517 18.23 -14.26 2.27
C ILE A 517 16.98 -14.90 1.63
N SER A 518 15.87 -14.99 2.36
CA SER A 518 14.63 -15.61 1.89
C SER A 518 13.70 -14.59 1.22
N THR A 519 13.31 -14.82 -0.03
CA THR A 519 12.32 -14.00 -0.76
C THR A 519 10.88 -14.31 -0.28
N LYS A 520 9.98 -13.33 -0.40
CA LYS A 520 8.52 -13.49 -0.26
C LYS A 520 7.89 -13.51 -1.66
N PRO A 521 7.28 -14.63 -2.09
CA PRO A 521 7.28 -16.00 -1.51
C PRO A 521 8.63 -16.74 -1.71
N PRO A 522 8.91 -17.87 -1.00
CA PRO A 522 8.00 -18.65 -0.14
C PRO A 522 7.94 -18.21 1.33
N ALA A 523 8.85 -17.33 1.79
CA ALA A 523 8.84 -16.83 3.17
C ALA A 523 7.90 -15.62 3.34
N THR A 524 7.82 -15.10 4.55
CA THR A 524 7.20 -13.80 4.87
C THR A 524 8.27 -12.75 5.21
N ILE A 525 7.86 -11.49 5.39
CA ILE A 525 8.79 -10.42 5.78
C ILE A 525 9.15 -10.56 7.26
N GLU A 526 8.15 -10.55 8.15
CA GLU A 526 8.28 -10.86 9.57
C GLU A 526 8.41 -12.39 9.76
N TRP A 527 9.06 -12.81 10.85
CA TRP A 527 9.30 -14.22 11.15
C TRP A 527 8.14 -14.89 11.91
N GLU A 528 7.22 -14.09 12.47
CA GLU A 528 6.01 -14.50 13.23
C GLU A 528 4.84 -13.54 12.98
#